data_AF-A0AAJ1A5Q4-F1
#
_entry.id   AF-A0AAJ1A5Q4-F1
#
_cell.length_a   1.000
_cell.length_b   1.000
_cell.length_c   1.000
_cell.angle_alpha   90.00
_cell.angle_beta   90.00
_cell.angle_gamma   90.00
#
_symmetry.space_group_name_H-M   'P 1'
#
loop_
_entity.id
_entity.type
_entity.pdbx_description
1 polymer ?
#
loop_
_entity_poly.entity_id
_entity_poly.type
_entity_poly.pdbx_seq_one_letter_code
_entity_poly.pdbx_strand_id
1 'polypeptide(L)'
;MKIHGWIGTDAVDQDGYRVLDKHAVVTFSFEDILDLRLDGFSHQNVINGLVLRYATDRGRAGYYALPKGPKDIEIELRPCYGLDGFIRAKKVAVTFHPGRPADDKLAAAAVP
;
A
#
# COMPACT_ATOMS: atom_id res chain seq x y z
N MET A 1 -3.98 -3.85 -4.10
CA MET A 1 -3.30 -3.89 -2.78
C MET A 1 -4.09 -3.05 -1.79
N LYS A 2 -4.34 -3.54 -0.57
CA LYS A 2 -5.01 -2.77 0.49
C LYS A 2 -4.02 -2.48 1.62
N ILE A 3 -4.00 -1.24 2.12
CA ILE A 3 -3.14 -0.79 3.22
C ILE A 3 -4.02 -0.13 4.28
N HIS A 4 -3.87 -0.55 5.53
CA HIS A 4 -4.49 0.10 6.69
C HIS A 4 -3.51 1.12 7.27
N GLY A 5 -3.97 2.37 7.44
CA GLY A 5 -3.21 3.43 8.08
C GLY A 5 -4.04 4.15 9.14
N TRP A 6 -3.36 4.93 9.97
CA TRP A 6 -3.93 5.73 11.06
C TRP A 6 -3.00 6.89 11.44
N ILE A 7 -3.51 7.81 12.24
CA ILE A 7 -2.72 8.87 12.88
C ILE A 7 -2.52 8.49 14.36
N GLY A 8 -1.27 8.48 14.81
CA GLY A 8 -0.96 8.34 16.23
C GLY A 8 -1.29 9.63 16.98
N THR A 9 -1.94 9.53 18.12
CA THR A 9 -2.22 10.68 19.02
C THR A 9 -1.25 10.70 20.19
N ASP A 10 -1.20 11.76 20.99
CA ASP A 10 -0.37 11.79 22.20
C ASP A 10 -1.06 11.14 23.42
N ALA A 11 -2.29 10.67 23.25
CA ALA A 11 -3.04 9.98 24.29
C ALA A 11 -2.60 8.51 24.40
N VAL A 12 -2.71 7.99 25.63
CA VAL A 12 -2.44 6.60 25.99
C VAL A 12 -3.70 6.05 26.68
N ASP A 13 -4.09 4.84 26.33
CA ASP A 13 -5.24 4.17 26.94
C ASP A 13 -4.91 3.56 28.31
N GLN A 14 -5.92 2.95 28.94
CA GLN A 14 -5.80 2.39 30.29
C GLN A 14 -4.80 1.23 30.38
N ASP A 15 -4.49 0.58 29.26
CA ASP A 15 -3.57 -0.55 29.17
C ASP A 15 -2.15 -0.12 28.76
N GLY A 16 -1.94 1.19 28.54
CA GLY A 16 -0.64 1.74 28.19
C GLY A 16 -0.35 1.81 26.69
N TYR A 17 -1.35 1.56 25.82
CA TYR A 17 -1.17 1.65 24.37
C TYR A 17 -1.47 3.06 23.84
N ARG A 18 -0.70 3.48 22.83
CA ARG A 18 -0.92 4.75 22.15
C ARG A 18 -2.27 4.73 21.42
N VAL A 19 -3.12 5.72 21.68
CA VAL A 19 -4.42 5.84 21.01
C VAL A 19 -4.20 6.23 19.55
N LEU A 20 -4.85 5.46 18.66
CA LEU A 20 -4.80 5.63 17.21
C LEU A 20 -6.13 6.22 16.73
N ASP A 21 -6.06 7.25 15.88
CA ASP A 21 -7.24 7.95 15.36
C ASP A 21 -7.20 8.03 13.83
N LYS A 22 -8.33 8.40 13.21
CA LYS A 22 -8.49 8.60 11.76
C LYS A 22 -8.00 7.40 10.94
N HIS A 23 -8.44 6.21 11.33
CA HIS A 23 -8.17 5.01 10.57
C HIS A 23 -8.74 5.11 9.15
N ALA A 24 -7.99 4.61 8.18
CA ALA A 24 -8.48 4.43 6.82
C ALA A 24 -7.85 3.20 6.20
N VAL A 25 -8.60 2.55 5.31
CA VAL A 25 -8.10 1.50 4.45
C VAL A 25 -8.05 2.05 3.03
N VAL A 26 -6.84 2.05 2.48
CA VAL A 26 -6.54 2.59 1.17
C VAL A 26 -6.31 1.43 0.21
N THR A 27 -7.04 1.43 -0.90
CA THR A 27 -6.90 0.44 -1.98
C THR A 27 -6.16 1.07 -3.15
N PHE A 28 -5.03 0.47 -3.51
CA PHE A 28 -4.27 0.76 -4.72
C PHE A 28 -4.57 -0.30 -5.77
N SER A 29 -5.10 0.12 -6.93
CA SER A 29 -5.34 -0.72 -8.10
C SER A 29 -4.33 -0.36 -9.19
N PHE A 30 -3.75 -1.37 -9.83
CA PHE A 30 -2.67 -1.22 -10.80
C PHE A 30 -3.13 -1.72 -12.17
N GLU A 31 -2.89 -0.94 -13.20
CA GLU A 31 -3.09 -1.33 -14.61
C GLU A 31 -1.74 -1.32 -15.32
N ASP A 32 -1.52 -2.33 -16.18
CA ASP A 32 -0.29 -2.51 -16.95
C ASP A 32 0.97 -2.51 -16.06
N ILE A 33 1.07 -3.52 -15.19
CA ILE A 33 2.23 -3.72 -14.32
C ILE A 33 3.48 -3.97 -15.19
N LEU A 34 4.51 -3.17 -14.95
CA LEU A 34 5.76 -3.17 -15.70
C LEU A 34 6.77 -4.15 -15.10
N ASP A 35 6.93 -4.06 -13.78
CA ASP A 35 7.74 -4.92 -12.95
C ASP A 35 7.29 -4.75 -11.48
N LEU A 36 7.68 -5.70 -10.64
CA LEU A 36 7.53 -5.62 -9.21
C LEU A 36 8.59 -6.47 -8.53
N ARG A 37 8.92 -6.12 -7.30
CA ARG A 37 9.61 -6.99 -6.36
C ARG A 37 8.91 -6.85 -5.03
N LEU A 38 8.38 -7.93 -4.51
CA LEU A 38 7.73 -7.96 -3.20
C LEU A 38 8.31 -9.12 -2.42
N ASP A 39 9.03 -8.82 -1.35
CA ASP A 39 9.76 -9.81 -0.55
C ASP A 39 9.36 -9.70 0.93
N GLY A 40 9.82 -10.67 1.73
CA GLY A 40 9.70 -10.61 3.19
C GLY A 40 8.30 -10.82 3.74
N PHE A 41 7.34 -11.31 2.95
CA PHE A 41 5.99 -11.58 3.45
C PHE A 41 6.02 -12.47 4.71
N SER A 42 5.27 -12.04 5.73
CA SER A 42 5.04 -12.82 6.94
C SER A 42 3.56 -12.83 7.30
N HIS A 43 3.20 -13.54 8.38
CA HIS A 43 1.84 -13.50 8.95
C HIS A 43 1.45 -12.11 9.47
N GLN A 44 2.42 -11.24 9.74
CA GLN A 44 2.23 -9.84 10.12
C GLN A 44 3.09 -8.95 9.22
N ASN A 45 2.46 -8.13 8.39
CA ASN A 45 3.17 -7.20 7.52
C ASN A 45 2.90 -5.77 7.98
N VAL A 46 3.96 -5.07 8.35
CA VAL A 46 3.92 -3.66 8.77
C VAL A 46 4.94 -2.89 7.94
N ILE A 47 4.48 -1.86 7.25
CA ILE A 47 5.35 -0.93 6.53
C ILE A 47 5.57 0.31 7.40
N ASN A 48 6.79 0.83 7.41
CA ASN A 48 7.10 2.11 8.06
C ASN A 48 6.76 3.30 7.16
N GLY A 49 6.60 3.06 5.86
CA GLY A 49 6.24 4.11 4.92
C GLY A 49 5.91 3.60 3.53
N LEU A 50 5.21 4.44 2.79
CA LEU A 50 4.90 4.26 1.39
C LEU A 50 5.36 5.50 0.62
N VAL A 51 6.06 5.29 -0.50
CA VAL A 51 6.42 6.35 -1.43
C VAL A 51 5.69 6.11 -2.75
N LEU A 52 4.92 7.10 -3.19
CA LEU A 52 4.29 7.14 -4.51
C LEU A 52 5.00 8.22 -5.35
N ARG A 53 5.57 7.83 -6.50
CA ARG A 53 6.33 8.73 -7.38
C ARG A 53 6.30 8.26 -8.82
N TYR A 54 6.79 9.10 -9.74
CA TYR A 54 7.19 8.61 -11.06
C TYR A 54 8.37 7.64 -10.93
N ALA A 55 8.34 6.59 -11.73
CA ALA A 55 9.33 5.53 -11.72
C ALA A 55 10.69 6.07 -12.17
N THR A 56 11.68 5.88 -11.32
CA THR A 56 13.08 6.13 -11.66
C THR A 56 13.66 4.92 -12.39
N ASP A 57 14.82 5.06 -13.03
CA ASP A 57 15.51 3.88 -13.52
C ASP A 57 16.07 3.04 -12.36
N ARG A 58 15.71 1.75 -12.31
CA ARG A 58 16.33 0.76 -11.39
C ARG A 58 17.03 -0.37 -12.14
N GLY A 59 17.13 -0.25 -13.47
CA GLY A 59 17.36 -1.40 -14.31
C GLY A 59 16.12 -2.32 -14.33
N ARG A 60 15.96 -3.04 -15.43
CA ARG A 60 14.84 -3.94 -15.66
C ARG A 60 15.28 -5.03 -16.62
N ALA A 61 14.87 -6.26 -16.37
CA ALA A 61 15.17 -7.35 -17.29
C ALA A 61 14.41 -7.19 -18.62
N GLY A 62 15.04 -7.56 -19.74
CA GLY A 62 14.49 -7.32 -21.08
C GLY A 62 13.22 -8.11 -21.44
N TYR A 63 12.79 -9.07 -20.61
CA TYR A 63 11.65 -9.95 -20.90
C TYR A 63 10.28 -9.36 -20.52
N TYR A 64 10.24 -8.25 -19.79
CA TYR A 64 8.98 -7.59 -19.49
C TYR A 64 8.43 -6.92 -20.76
N ALA A 65 7.15 -7.10 -21.06
CA ALA A 65 6.59 -6.81 -22.39
C ALA A 65 6.35 -5.32 -22.71
N LEU A 66 6.24 -4.45 -21.70
CA LEU A 66 5.75 -3.07 -21.89
C LEU A 66 6.89 -2.05 -22.05
N PRO A 67 6.83 -1.08 -22.98
CA PRO A 67 7.88 -0.06 -23.10
C PRO A 67 7.95 0.81 -21.84
N LYS A 68 9.14 1.29 -21.45
CA LYS A 68 9.29 2.26 -20.35
C LYS A 68 8.81 3.64 -20.80
N GLY A 69 8.16 4.38 -19.91
CA GLY A 69 7.71 5.75 -20.13
C GLY A 69 8.07 6.67 -18.97
N PRO A 70 8.20 7.98 -19.21
CA PRO A 70 8.54 8.96 -18.15
C PRO A 70 7.40 9.19 -17.14
N LYS A 71 6.19 8.70 -17.45
CA LYS A 71 5.00 8.80 -16.59
C LYS A 71 4.66 7.50 -15.86
N ASP A 72 5.49 6.49 -16.00
CA ASP A 72 5.33 5.24 -15.26
C ASP A 72 5.36 5.55 -13.77
N ILE A 73 4.55 4.86 -12.97
CA ILE A 73 4.36 5.13 -11.55
C ILE A 73 5.05 4.01 -10.76
N GLU A 74 5.74 4.37 -9.68
CA GLU A 74 6.30 3.45 -8.69
C GLU A 74 5.64 3.68 -7.33
N ILE A 75 5.21 2.58 -6.71
CA ILE A 75 4.94 2.50 -5.28
C ILE A 75 6.07 1.72 -4.63
N GLU A 76 6.75 2.32 -3.67
CA GLU A 76 7.78 1.68 -2.83
C GLU A 76 7.23 1.49 -1.41
N LEU A 77 7.30 0.26 -0.92
CA LEU A 77 6.94 -0.16 0.43
C LEU A 77 8.22 -0.24 1.27
N ARG A 78 8.34 0.65 2.25
CA ARG A 78 9.50 0.66 3.15
C ARG A 78 9.18 -0.20 4.38
N PRO A 79 9.96 -1.25 4.67
CA PRO A 79 9.62 -2.20 5.70
C PRO A 79 9.68 -1.57 7.09
N CYS A 80 8.80 -2.04 7.97
CA CYS A 80 9.00 -2.04 9.42
C CYS A 80 9.21 -3.48 9.90
N TYR A 81 8.30 -4.39 9.49
CA TYR A 81 8.38 -5.82 9.75
C TYR A 81 7.65 -6.59 8.64
N GLY A 82 8.33 -7.59 8.06
CA GLY A 82 7.78 -8.39 6.95
C GLY A 82 7.90 -7.67 5.59
N LEU A 83 6.77 -7.54 4.89
CA LEU A 83 6.65 -7.04 3.52
C LEU A 83 7.49 -5.78 3.20
N ASP A 84 8.28 -5.87 2.13
CA ASP A 84 8.91 -4.72 1.47
C ASP A 84 8.87 -4.81 -0.06
N GLY A 85 9.36 -3.76 -0.71
CA GLY A 85 9.70 -3.79 -2.13
C GLY A 85 9.00 -2.69 -2.92
N PHE A 86 8.73 -2.95 -4.20
CA PHE A 86 8.11 -1.97 -5.08
C PHE A 86 7.22 -2.60 -6.13
N ILE A 87 6.28 -1.80 -6.64
CA ILE A 87 5.41 -2.13 -7.78
C ILE A 87 5.50 -0.96 -8.76
N ARG A 88 5.74 -1.25 -10.05
CA ARG A 88 5.61 -0.25 -11.12
C ARG A 88 4.50 -0.57 -12.09
N ALA A 89 3.77 0.45 -12.50
CA ALA A 89 2.63 0.31 -13.39
C ALA A 89 2.50 1.54 -14.28
N LYS A 90 1.76 1.41 -15.40
CA LYS A 90 1.40 2.58 -16.22
C LYS A 90 0.40 3.48 -15.52
N LYS A 91 -0.48 2.89 -14.71
CA LYS A 91 -1.54 3.62 -14.01
C LYS A 91 -1.79 3.01 -12.65
N VAL A 92 -2.02 3.90 -11.69
CA VAL A 92 -2.41 3.56 -10.32
C VAL A 92 -3.67 4.33 -9.99
N ALA A 93 -4.73 3.62 -9.63
CA ALA A 93 -5.93 4.21 -9.05
C ALA A 93 -5.91 4.03 -7.53
N VAL A 94 -6.26 5.09 -6.80
CA VAL A 94 -6.31 5.09 -5.34
C VAL A 94 -7.74 5.34 -4.90
N THR A 95 -8.29 4.44 -4.11
CA THR A 95 -9.56 4.63 -3.40
C THR A 95 -9.32 4.42 -1.91
N PHE A 96 -10.17 4.99 -1.07
CA PHE A 96 -10.08 4.78 0.36
C PHE A 96 -11.47 4.80 1.00
N HIS A 97 -11.58 4.17 2.15
CA HIS A 97 -12.72 4.33 3.04
C HIS A 97 -12.22 4.54 4.47
N PRO A 98 -12.89 5.42 5.25
CA PRO A 98 -12.61 5.55 6.68
C PRO A 98 -12.90 4.23 7.42
N GLY A 99 -12.18 4.01 8.52
CA GLY A 99 -12.39 2.87 9.42
C GLY A 99 -11.27 1.83 9.39
N ARG A 100 -11.52 0.73 10.11
CA ARG A 100 -10.60 -0.40 10.25
C ARG A 100 -10.91 -1.50 9.21
N PRO A 101 -9.96 -2.40 8.91
CA PRO A 101 -10.17 -3.47 7.91
C PRO A 101 -11.38 -4.40 8.15
N ALA A 102 -11.85 -4.54 9.39
CA ALA A 102 -13.01 -5.37 9.71
C ALA A 102 -14.35 -4.68 9.37
N ASP A 103 -14.37 -3.34 9.38
CA ASP A 103 -15.56 -2.54 9.05
C ASP A 103 -15.92 -2.65 7.56
N ASP A 104 -14.94 -3.06 6.76
CA ASP A 104 -15.03 -3.26 5.31
C ASP A 104 -15.94 -4.44 4.91
N LYS A 105 -16.04 -5.46 5.78
CA LYS A 105 -16.93 -6.62 5.57
C LYS A 105 -18.41 -6.25 5.71
N LEU A 106 -18.74 -5.23 6.49
CA LEU A 106 -20.12 -4.76 6.67
C LEU A 106 -20.58 -3.93 5.46
N ALA A 107 -19.67 -3.20 4.79
CA ALA A 107 -20.00 -2.42 3.59
C ALA A 107 -20.21 -3.29 2.35
N ALA A 108 -19.44 -4.36 2.17
CA ALA A 108 -19.58 -5.26 1.01
C ALA A 108 -20.85 -6.12 1.04
N ALA A 109 -21.44 -6.35 2.22
CA ALA A 109 -22.70 -7.08 2.39
C ALA A 109 -23.95 -6.20 2.22
N ALA A 110 -23.77 -4.88 2.05
CA ALA A 110 -24.86 -3.90 1.98
C ALA A 110 -25.16 -3.41 0.54
N VAL A 111 -24.52 -4.00 -0.48
CA VAL A 111 -24.86 -3.76 -1.89
C VAL A 111 -25.79 -4.89 -2.36
N PRO A 112 -27.06 -4.58 -2.73
CA PRO A 112 -28.03 -5.59 -3.16
C PRO A 112 -27.69 -6.24 -4.51
#